data_AF-A0A3M1SJQ3-F1
#
_entry.id   AF-A0A3M1SJQ3-F1
#
_cell.length_a   1.000
_cell.length_b   1.000
_cell.length_c   1.000
_cell.angle_alpha   90.00
_cell.angle_beta   90.00
_cell.angle_gamma   90.00
#
_symmetry.space_group_name_H-M   'P 1'
#
loop_
_entity.id
_entity.type
_entity.pdbx_description
1 polymer ?
#
loop_
_entity_poly.entity_id
_entity_poly.type
_entity_poly.pdbx_seq_one_letter_code
_entity_poly.pdbx_strand_id
1 'polypeptide(L)'
;MGKLFFRITKSGAWVFPQDALNKAEGQDEVVKYSSVSDIPGGLKADTVVLDLSPSLLDMRIIHLPFSDMEKIREILPYELQRFTLKKTEDLVYDAVLLGKNASDGWNVLVVYLDSDYYNRVMKSLNEKGYDPEIVTSTEIVRAVQEGNLEQLEELGLEGDELSAFNTLDSLIANKGKVFNL
;
A
#
# COMPACT_ATOMS: atom_id res chain seq x y z
N MET A 1 -16.60 -9.34 0.58
CA MET A 1 -15.47 -10.24 0.30
C MET A 1 -14.45 -9.42 -0.47
N GLY A 2 -13.34 -9.04 0.17
CA GLY A 2 -12.25 -8.30 -0.50
C GLY A 2 -11.54 -9.18 -1.53
N LYS A 3 -11.01 -8.57 -2.59
CA LYS A 3 -10.25 -9.26 -3.65
C LYS A 3 -8.77 -9.23 -3.29
N LEU A 4 -8.04 -10.30 -3.58
CA LEU A 4 -6.61 -10.39 -3.35
C LEU A 4 -5.90 -10.60 -4.67
N PHE A 5 -5.15 -9.61 -5.14
CA PHE A 5 -4.45 -9.68 -6.42
C PHE A 5 -3.04 -10.22 -6.22
N PHE A 6 -2.68 -11.19 -7.03
CA PHE A 6 -1.34 -11.76 -7.06
C PHE A 6 -0.68 -11.37 -8.36
N ARG A 7 0.60 -11.07 -8.28
CA ARG A 7 1.42 -10.89 -9.47
C ARG A 7 2.73 -11.64 -9.30
N ILE A 8 3.05 -12.45 -10.30
CA ILE A 8 4.32 -13.19 -10.41
C ILE A 8 5.05 -12.58 -11.61
N THR A 9 6.32 -12.16 -11.46
CA THR A 9 7.15 -11.69 -12.59
C THR A 9 8.40 -12.57 -12.74
N LYS A 10 8.90 -12.71 -13.98
CA LYS A 10 10.02 -13.60 -14.33
C LYS A 10 11.32 -12.85 -14.66
N SER A 11 11.43 -11.56 -14.32
CA SER A 11 12.67 -10.82 -14.54
C SER A 11 12.90 -9.74 -13.49
N GLY A 12 14.12 -9.70 -12.94
CA GLY A 12 14.54 -8.83 -11.83
C GLY A 12 14.80 -7.36 -12.20
N ALA A 13 13.95 -6.74 -13.02
CA ALA A 13 14.01 -5.32 -13.34
C ALA A 13 12.81 -4.58 -12.73
N TRP A 14 13.09 -3.74 -11.73
CA TRP A 14 12.08 -2.99 -10.97
C TRP A 14 11.41 -1.91 -11.83
N VAL A 15 10.10 -2.02 -11.97
CA VAL A 15 9.28 -1.02 -12.68
C VAL A 15 7.98 -0.81 -11.86
N PHE A 16 7.62 0.46 -11.62
CA PHE A 16 6.47 0.90 -10.79
C PHE A 16 5.13 0.81 -11.54
N PRO A 17 3.95 0.91 -10.88
CA PRO A 17 2.69 0.35 -11.37
C PRO A 17 2.31 0.72 -12.80
N GLN A 18 2.44 1.97 -13.22
CA GLN A 18 2.07 2.33 -14.60
C GLN A 18 3.09 1.82 -15.61
N ASP A 19 4.39 1.96 -15.34
CA ASP A 19 5.42 1.45 -16.22
C ASP A 19 5.52 -0.08 -16.20
N ALA A 20 5.14 -0.78 -15.12
CA ALA A 20 5.14 -2.24 -15.03
C ALA A 20 3.84 -2.87 -15.52
N LEU A 21 2.71 -2.16 -15.44
CA LEU A 21 1.49 -2.55 -16.15
C LEU A 21 1.67 -2.36 -17.66
N ASN A 22 2.35 -1.29 -18.08
CA ASN A 22 2.64 -1.01 -19.50
C ASN A 22 3.84 -1.80 -20.06
N LYS A 23 4.89 -2.08 -19.28
CA LYS A 23 6.05 -2.91 -19.73
C LYS A 23 5.81 -4.41 -19.61
N ALA A 24 4.82 -4.87 -18.84
CA ALA A 24 4.41 -6.27 -18.87
C ALA A 24 3.84 -6.72 -20.23
N GLU A 25 3.59 -5.78 -21.16
CA GLU A 25 3.34 -6.08 -22.56
C GLU A 25 4.57 -6.70 -23.27
N GLY A 26 5.72 -6.76 -22.60
CA GLY A 26 6.90 -7.51 -23.03
C GLY A 26 7.30 -8.61 -22.04
N GLN A 27 6.77 -9.83 -22.23
CA GLN A 27 7.26 -11.12 -21.71
C GLN A 27 6.96 -11.56 -20.26
N ASP A 28 6.23 -10.78 -19.44
CA ASP A 28 5.82 -11.21 -18.09
C ASP A 28 4.33 -11.63 -18.03
N GLU A 29 4.04 -12.83 -17.52
CA GLU A 29 2.66 -13.32 -17.36
C GLU A 29 2.04 -12.82 -16.04
N VAL A 30 1.17 -11.81 -16.12
CA VAL A 30 0.41 -11.33 -14.96
C VAL A 30 -0.81 -12.22 -14.75
N VAL A 31 -0.74 -13.12 -13.77
CA VAL A 31 -1.86 -14.02 -13.43
C VAL A 31 -2.63 -13.48 -12.23
N LYS A 32 -3.87 -13.04 -12.45
CA LYS A 32 -4.74 -12.51 -11.40
C LYS A 32 -5.56 -13.62 -10.77
N TYR A 33 -5.46 -13.75 -9.45
CA TYR A 33 -6.38 -14.56 -8.65
C TYR A 33 -7.30 -13.65 -7.84
N SER A 34 -8.45 -14.15 -7.42
CA SER A 34 -9.40 -13.43 -6.55
C SER A 34 -9.29 -13.82 -5.08
N SER A 35 -8.67 -14.96 -4.80
CA SER A 35 -8.49 -15.53 -3.47
C SER A 35 -7.17 -16.30 -3.41
N VAL A 36 -6.54 -16.34 -2.23
CA VAL A 36 -5.37 -17.19 -1.99
C VAL A 36 -5.67 -18.64 -2.34
N SER A 37 -6.89 -19.12 -2.08
CA SER A 37 -7.30 -20.51 -2.34
C SER A 37 -7.13 -20.93 -3.79
N ASP A 38 -7.27 -19.98 -4.72
CA ASP A 38 -7.35 -20.25 -6.16
C ASP A 38 -5.97 -20.30 -6.83
N ILE A 39 -4.94 -19.86 -6.11
CA ILE A 39 -3.56 -19.89 -6.61
C ILE A 39 -3.08 -21.35 -6.63
N PRO A 40 -2.63 -21.89 -7.77
CA PRO A 40 -2.04 -23.22 -7.82
C PRO A 40 -0.74 -23.22 -7.00
N GLY A 41 -0.43 -24.30 -6.30
CA GLY A 41 0.88 -24.43 -5.64
C GLY A 41 1.99 -24.76 -6.63
N GLY A 42 3.24 -24.42 -6.29
CA GLY A 42 4.42 -24.88 -7.01
C GLY A 42 4.75 -24.20 -8.34
N LEU A 43 4.17 -23.03 -8.63
CA LEU A 43 4.69 -22.18 -9.72
C LEU A 43 6.06 -21.62 -9.30
N LYS A 44 7.00 -21.59 -10.24
CA LYS A 44 8.28 -20.91 -10.05
C LYS A 44 8.14 -19.46 -10.47
N ALA A 45 8.33 -18.56 -9.50
CA ALA A 45 8.36 -17.12 -9.65
C ALA A 45 9.74 -16.62 -9.27
N ASP A 46 10.28 -15.64 -10.00
CA ASP A 46 11.50 -14.96 -9.58
C ASP A 46 11.19 -13.86 -8.58
N THR A 47 10.02 -13.20 -8.75
CA THR A 47 9.49 -12.22 -7.80
C THR A 47 7.99 -12.41 -7.62
N VAL A 48 7.55 -12.35 -6.36
CA VAL A 48 6.15 -12.44 -5.97
C VAL A 48 5.72 -11.11 -5.36
N VAL A 49 4.65 -10.54 -5.90
CA VAL A 49 4.02 -9.32 -5.41
C VAL A 49 2.60 -9.63 -4.98
N LEU A 50 2.27 -9.23 -3.75
CA LEU A 50 0.94 -9.28 -3.18
C LEU A 50 0.30 -7.90 -3.29
N ASP A 51 -0.79 -7.81 -4.04
CA ASP A 51 -1.57 -6.59 -4.21
C ASP A 51 -2.91 -6.73 -3.49
N LEU A 52 -3.03 -6.01 -2.37
CA LEU A 52 -4.17 -6.01 -1.49
C LEU A 52 -5.26 -5.06 -2.03
N SER A 53 -6.50 -5.55 -2.07
CA SER A 53 -7.64 -4.65 -2.33
C SER A 53 -7.71 -3.58 -1.23
N PRO A 54 -8.02 -2.33 -1.59
CA PRO A 54 -8.22 -1.25 -0.62
C PRO A 54 -9.28 -1.59 0.44
N SER A 55 -10.27 -2.42 0.10
CA SER A 55 -11.30 -2.88 1.06
C SER A 55 -10.77 -3.73 2.24
N LEU A 56 -9.49 -4.13 2.20
CA LEU A 56 -8.80 -4.86 3.26
C LEU A 56 -7.86 -3.97 4.08
N LEU A 57 -7.75 -2.70 3.71
CA LEU A 57 -6.81 -1.73 4.23
C LEU A 57 -7.58 -0.58 4.86
N ASP A 58 -7.10 -0.13 6.00
CA ASP A 58 -7.52 1.14 6.57
C ASP A 58 -6.50 2.22 6.19
N MET A 59 -7.00 3.45 6.02
CA MET A 59 -6.18 4.59 5.62
C MET A 59 -6.45 5.79 6.53
N ARG A 60 -5.39 6.53 6.84
CA ARG A 60 -5.46 7.79 7.62
C ARG A 60 -4.45 8.80 7.12
N ILE A 61 -4.79 10.09 7.21
CA ILE A 61 -3.81 11.17 7.00
C ILE A 61 -3.42 11.76 8.36
N ILE A 62 -2.12 11.77 8.61
CA ILE A 62 -1.53 12.32 9.84
C ILE A 62 -0.74 13.58 9.48
N HIS A 63 -0.85 14.61 10.33
CA HIS A 63 -0.10 15.85 10.19
C HIS A 63 1.11 15.86 11.12
N LEU A 64 2.30 15.94 10.55
CA LEU A 64 3.55 15.88 11.30
C LEU A 64 4.42 17.12 11.01
N PRO A 65 5.18 17.63 11.99
CA PRO A 65 6.03 18.80 11.76
C PRO A 65 7.34 18.49 11.01
N PHE A 66 7.51 17.27 10.48
CA PHE A 66 8.74 16.83 9.79
C PHE A 66 8.42 15.81 8.70
N SER A 67 9.36 15.66 7.75
CA SER A 67 9.32 14.70 6.63
C SER A 67 10.26 13.52 6.76
N ASP A 68 11.00 13.42 7.87
CA ASP A 68 11.98 12.35 8.06
C ASP A 68 11.26 11.01 8.27
N MET A 69 11.35 10.09 7.31
CA MET A 69 10.63 8.82 7.33
C MET A 69 11.06 7.89 8.47
N GLU A 70 12.30 7.97 8.96
CA GLU A 70 12.74 7.17 10.10
C GLU A 70 12.02 7.67 11.36
N LYS A 71 12.01 8.99 11.57
CA LYS A 71 11.27 9.60 12.68
C LYS A 71 9.77 9.35 12.58
N ILE A 72 9.21 9.40 11.37
CA ILE A 72 7.79 9.10 11.14
C ILE A 72 7.51 7.68 11.62
N ARG A 73 8.29 6.69 11.18
CA ARG A 73 8.12 5.29 11.58
C ARG A 73 8.22 5.08 13.09
N GLU A 74 9.11 5.80 13.78
CA GLU A 74 9.21 5.74 15.24
C GLU A 74 7.96 6.25 15.95
N ILE A 75 7.28 7.26 15.39
CA ILE A 75 6.11 7.87 16.03
C ILE A 75 4.78 7.27 15.59
N LEU A 76 4.72 6.63 14.43
CA LEU A 76 3.50 6.03 13.87
C LEU A 76 2.75 5.12 14.86
N PRO A 77 3.40 4.24 15.66
CA PRO A 77 2.68 3.45 16.65
C PRO A 77 1.89 4.30 17.65
N TYR A 78 2.41 5.45 18.06
CA TYR A 78 1.74 6.30 19.03
C TYR A 78 0.58 7.08 18.40
N GLU A 79 0.73 7.49 17.14
CA GLU A 79 -0.34 8.16 16.42
C GLU A 79 -1.46 7.19 16.06
N LEU A 80 -1.16 5.98 15.57
CA LEU A 80 -2.15 4.97 15.20
C LEU A 80 -3.00 4.51 16.39
N GLN A 81 -2.44 4.46 17.60
CA GLN A 81 -3.21 4.17 18.84
C GLN A 81 -4.37 5.15 19.08
N ARG A 82 -4.33 6.34 18.49
CA ARG A 82 -5.43 7.34 18.61
C ARG A 82 -6.59 7.04 17.66
N PHE A 83 -6.33 6.29 16.59
CA PHE A 83 -7.29 6.05 15.50
C PHE A 83 -7.88 4.65 15.51
N THR A 84 -7.25 3.70 16.21
CA THR A 84 -7.70 2.31 16.28
C THR A 84 -7.98 1.87 17.72
N LEU A 85 -8.96 0.99 17.87
CA LEU A 85 -9.21 0.28 19.13
C LEU A 85 -8.25 -0.91 19.31
N LYS A 86 -7.55 -1.31 18.25
CA LYS A 86 -6.53 -2.36 18.30
C LYS A 86 -5.24 -1.78 18.85
N LYS A 87 -4.42 -2.63 19.45
CA LYS A 87 -3.07 -2.21 19.78
C LYS A 87 -2.25 -2.13 18.51
N THR A 88 -1.28 -1.24 18.47
CA THR A 88 -0.39 -1.11 17.31
C THR A 88 0.54 -2.29 17.10
N GLU A 89 0.75 -3.13 18.11
CA GLU A 89 1.43 -4.43 17.95
C GLU A 89 0.59 -5.44 17.14
N ASP A 90 -0.73 -5.23 17.04
CA ASP A 90 -1.67 -6.07 16.28
C ASP A 90 -1.92 -5.51 14.86
N LEU A 91 -1.08 -4.58 14.40
CA LEU A 91 -1.20 -3.93 13.11
C LEU A 91 0.07 -4.09 12.28
N VAL A 92 -0.13 -4.28 10.98
CA VAL A 92 0.90 -4.10 9.95
C VAL A 92 0.60 -2.78 9.26
N TYR A 93 1.60 -1.90 9.14
CA TYR A 93 1.39 -0.55 8.64
C TYR A 93 2.63 0.00 7.93
N ASP A 94 2.39 0.86 6.96
CA ASP A 94 3.41 1.65 6.27
C ASP A 94 2.88 3.05 6.00
N ALA A 95 3.77 3.97 5.64
CA ALA A 95 3.43 5.36 5.45
C ALA A 95 4.15 6.00 4.27
N VAL A 96 3.46 6.95 3.62
CA VAL A 96 3.97 7.73 2.51
C VAL A 96 3.75 9.22 2.77
N LEU A 97 4.80 10.01 2.59
CA LEU A 97 4.72 11.47 2.64
C LEU A 97 3.91 11.99 1.48
N LEU A 98 2.75 12.56 1.78
CA LEU A 98 1.94 13.22 0.79
C LEU A 98 2.60 14.52 0.36
N GLY A 99 2.96 15.41 1.28
CA GLY A 99 3.61 16.67 0.94
C GLY A 99 3.45 17.68 2.06
N LYS A 100 3.78 18.95 1.81
CA LYS A 100 3.59 20.00 2.80
C LYS A 100 2.11 20.35 2.95
N ASN A 101 1.71 20.65 4.19
CA ASN A 101 0.41 21.18 4.53
C ASN A 101 0.42 22.72 4.63
N ALA A 102 -0.76 23.33 4.76
CA ALA A 102 -0.91 24.79 4.82
C ALA A 102 -0.24 25.45 6.04
N SER A 103 0.13 24.69 7.06
CA SER A 103 0.72 25.16 8.32
C SER A 103 2.22 24.84 8.44
N ASP A 104 2.91 24.66 7.30
CA ASP A 104 4.35 24.31 7.23
C ASP A 104 4.73 22.96 7.89
N GLY A 105 3.74 22.10 8.11
CA GLY A 105 3.93 20.69 8.44
C GLY A 105 3.86 19.81 7.19
N TRP A 106 3.78 18.49 7.41
CA TRP A 106 3.71 17.45 6.40
C TRP A 106 2.48 16.58 6.57
N ASN A 107 1.85 16.26 5.46
CA ASN A 107 0.80 15.27 5.37
C ASN A 107 1.42 13.91 5.11
N VAL A 108 0.99 12.91 5.88
CA VAL A 108 1.48 11.54 5.78
C VAL A 108 0.29 10.62 5.65
N LEU A 109 0.19 9.90 4.54
CA LEU A 109 -0.79 8.85 4.36
C LEU A 109 -0.25 7.59 5.03
N VAL A 110 -1.00 7.08 6.00
CA VAL A 110 -0.72 5.82 6.66
C VAL A 110 -1.73 4.80 6.16
N VAL A 111 -1.22 3.64 5.78
CA VAL A 111 -2.02 2.49 5.37
C VAL A 111 -1.74 1.39 6.37
N TYR A 112 -2.79 0.76 6.89
CA TYR A 112 -2.62 -0.29 7.89
C TYR A 112 -3.68 -1.38 7.76
N LEU A 113 -3.35 -2.55 8.30
CA LEU A 113 -4.25 -3.69 8.38
C LEU A 113 -3.99 -4.52 9.63
N ASP A 114 -4.94 -5.41 9.92
CA ASP A 114 -4.84 -6.38 11.00
C ASP A 114 -3.70 -7.38 10.77
N SER A 115 -2.80 -7.51 11.75
CA SER A 115 -1.64 -8.41 11.67
C SER A 115 -2.06 -9.88 11.58
N ASP A 116 -3.14 -10.29 12.25
CA ASP A 116 -3.61 -11.68 12.16
C ASP A 116 -4.13 -11.99 10.76
N TYR A 117 -4.83 -11.05 10.12
CA TYR A 117 -5.24 -11.17 8.73
C TYR A 117 -4.03 -11.27 7.79
N TYR A 118 -3.08 -10.35 7.91
CA TYR A 118 -1.84 -10.37 7.14
C TYR A 118 -1.13 -11.72 7.29
N ASN A 119 -0.90 -12.16 8.52
CA ASN A 119 -0.21 -13.42 8.83
C ASN A 119 -0.95 -14.64 8.28
N ARG A 120 -2.30 -14.65 8.30
CA ARG A 120 -3.09 -15.73 7.67
C ARG A 120 -2.89 -15.77 6.16
N VAL A 121 -2.86 -14.62 5.49
CA VAL A 121 -2.64 -14.51 4.05
C VAL A 121 -1.23 -14.98 3.70
N MET A 122 -0.21 -14.47 4.38
CA MET A 122 1.20 -14.84 4.17
C MET A 122 1.43 -16.33 4.43
N LYS A 123 0.87 -16.87 5.53
CA LYS A 123 0.96 -18.32 5.81
C LYS A 123 0.35 -19.15 4.68
N SER A 124 -0.83 -18.77 4.20
CA SER A 124 -1.52 -19.48 3.10
C SER A 124 -0.71 -19.45 1.79
N LEU A 125 0.08 -18.39 1.58
CA LEU A 125 0.97 -18.26 0.42
C LEU A 125 2.23 -19.10 0.57
N ASN A 126 2.84 -19.06 1.74
CA ASN A 126 4.01 -19.87 2.08
C ASN A 126 3.71 -21.37 1.96
N GLU A 127 2.54 -21.82 2.41
CA GLU A 127 2.08 -23.21 2.25
C GLU A 127 1.96 -23.64 0.78
N LYS A 128 1.81 -22.69 -0.15
CA LYS A 128 1.76 -22.91 -1.60
C LYS A 128 3.12 -22.71 -2.30
N GLY A 129 4.15 -22.35 -1.55
CA GLY A 129 5.51 -22.11 -2.04
C GLY A 129 5.74 -20.68 -2.56
N TYR A 130 4.89 -19.72 -2.17
CA TYR A 130 5.05 -18.31 -2.52
C TYR A 130 5.50 -17.51 -1.31
N ASP A 131 6.53 -16.69 -1.48
CA ASP A 131 7.03 -15.74 -0.48
C ASP A 131 7.01 -14.33 -1.11
N PRO A 132 5.93 -13.55 -0.89
CA PRO A 132 5.85 -12.19 -1.43
C PRO A 132 6.98 -11.30 -0.94
N GLU A 133 7.72 -10.71 -1.88
CA GLU A 133 8.77 -9.72 -1.59
C GLU A 133 8.20 -8.32 -1.36
N ILE A 134 7.00 -8.08 -1.91
CA ILE A 134 6.32 -6.79 -1.86
C ILE A 134 4.86 -7.03 -1.52
N VAL A 135 4.35 -6.29 -0.54
CA VAL A 135 2.92 -6.20 -0.25
C VAL A 135 2.46 -4.77 -0.44
N THR A 136 1.52 -4.54 -1.35
CA THR A 136 1.10 -3.19 -1.75
C THR A 136 -0.38 -3.12 -2.08
N SER A 137 -0.86 -1.94 -2.50
CA SER A 137 -2.18 -1.77 -3.10
C SER A 137 -2.08 -0.88 -4.34
N THR A 138 -2.22 -1.46 -5.53
CA THR A 138 -2.05 -0.71 -6.79
C THR A 138 -3.08 0.41 -6.91
N GLU A 139 -4.29 0.21 -6.41
CA GLU A 139 -5.36 1.20 -6.45
C GLU A 139 -5.04 2.43 -5.59
N ILE A 140 -4.55 2.22 -4.35
CA ILE A 140 -4.11 3.31 -3.47
C ILE A 140 -2.90 4.03 -4.06
N VAL A 141 -1.89 3.27 -4.51
CA VAL A 141 -0.68 3.85 -5.11
C VAL A 141 -1.04 4.72 -6.32
N ARG A 142 -1.96 4.25 -7.18
CA ARG A 142 -2.42 5.02 -8.35
C ARG A 142 -3.12 6.31 -7.89
N ALA A 143 -4.06 6.21 -6.97
CA ALA A 143 -4.81 7.36 -6.47
C ALA A 143 -3.86 8.42 -5.85
N VAL A 144 -2.82 7.99 -5.13
CA VAL A 144 -1.79 8.88 -4.58
C VAL A 144 -0.94 9.53 -5.67
N GLN A 145 -0.49 8.76 -6.67
CA GLN A 145 0.36 9.26 -7.76
C GLN A 145 -0.36 10.23 -8.70
N GLU A 146 -1.64 9.99 -8.94
CA GLU A 146 -2.52 10.87 -9.71
C GLU A 146 -3.03 12.05 -8.86
N GLY A 147 -2.82 11.99 -7.54
CA GLY A 147 -3.45 12.83 -6.51
C GLY A 147 -4.94 12.98 -6.70
N ASN A 148 -5.57 11.86 -7.03
CA ASN A 148 -7.00 11.75 -7.18
C ASN A 148 -7.65 11.54 -5.81
N LEU A 149 -8.02 12.67 -5.19
CA LEU A 149 -8.62 12.68 -3.86
C LEU A 149 -9.98 12.01 -3.78
N GLU A 150 -10.80 12.23 -4.79
CA GLU A 150 -12.11 11.59 -4.91
C GLU A 150 -11.95 10.07 -4.93
N GLN A 151 -10.94 9.57 -5.67
CA GLN A 151 -10.62 8.14 -5.64
C GLN A 151 -10.14 7.67 -4.26
N LEU A 152 -9.31 8.43 -3.54
CA LEU A 152 -8.90 8.04 -2.18
C LEU A 152 -10.10 7.97 -1.21
N GLU A 153 -11.05 8.89 -1.34
CA GLU A 153 -12.31 8.89 -0.59
C GLU A 153 -13.15 7.65 -0.90
N GLU A 154 -13.34 7.34 -2.19
CA GLU A 154 -14.04 6.13 -2.64
C GLU A 154 -13.38 4.84 -2.13
N LEU A 155 -12.06 4.86 -1.96
CA LEU A 155 -11.29 3.73 -1.42
C LEU A 155 -11.36 3.62 0.11
N GLY A 156 -12.00 4.57 0.80
CA GLY A 156 -12.28 4.51 2.24
C GLY A 156 -11.50 5.52 3.09
N LEU A 157 -10.82 6.50 2.49
CA LEU A 157 -10.23 7.60 3.23
C LEU A 157 -11.34 8.57 3.69
N GLU A 158 -11.33 8.98 4.96
CA GLU A 158 -12.45 9.76 5.52
C GLU A 158 -12.38 11.25 5.13
N GLY A 159 -13.54 11.88 4.89
CA GLY A 159 -13.65 13.18 4.22
C GLY A 159 -12.94 14.36 4.90
N ASP A 160 -12.80 14.34 6.21
CA ASP A 160 -12.11 15.41 6.97
C ASP A 160 -10.59 15.44 6.66
N GLU A 161 -10.03 14.32 6.19
CA GLU A 161 -8.61 14.12 5.91
C GLU A 161 -8.20 14.62 4.51
N LEU A 162 -9.16 14.73 3.57
CA LEU A 162 -8.90 15.03 2.15
C LEU A 162 -8.48 16.48 1.88
N SER A 163 -8.93 17.42 2.72
CA SER A 163 -8.63 18.85 2.58
C SER A 163 -7.12 19.15 2.60
N ALA A 164 -6.33 18.26 3.19
CA ALA A 164 -4.89 18.40 3.34
C ALA A 164 -4.09 18.03 2.07
N PHE A 165 -4.63 17.13 1.24
CA PHE A 165 -3.91 16.56 0.10
C PHE A 165 -3.87 17.50 -1.12
N ASN A 166 -4.72 18.54 -1.13
CA ASN A 166 -4.93 19.44 -2.27
C ASN A 166 -3.77 20.41 -2.57
N THR A 167 -2.57 20.17 -2.04
CA THR A 167 -1.39 20.98 -2.37
C THR A 167 -0.62 20.36 -3.54
N LEU A 168 -0.29 21.19 -4.54
CA LEU A 168 0.46 20.80 -5.74
C LEU A 168 1.83 20.15 -5.42
N ASP A 169 2.40 20.51 -4.26
CA ASP A 169 3.61 19.91 -3.70
C ASP A 169 3.44 18.43 -3.34
N SER A 170 2.21 18.03 -2.99
CA SER A 170 1.92 16.66 -2.60
C SER A 170 1.90 15.68 -3.77
N LEU A 171 1.51 16.17 -4.95
CA LEU A 171 1.53 15.43 -6.21
C LEU A 171 2.94 15.18 -6.74
N ILE A 172 3.85 16.14 -6.53
CA ILE A 172 5.24 16.07 -7.05
C ILE A 172 6.11 15.15 -6.17
N ALA A 173 5.88 15.12 -4.86
CA ALA A 173 6.67 14.34 -3.90
C ALA A 173 6.45 12.80 -3.98
N ASN A 174 5.42 12.34 -4.70
CA ASN A 174 4.96 10.95 -4.67
C ASN A 174 5.10 10.17 -5.97
N LYS A 175 5.64 10.78 -7.03
CA LYS A 175 6.00 10.02 -8.24
C LYS A 175 6.99 8.91 -7.89
N GLY A 176 6.55 7.65 -7.98
CA GLY A 176 7.38 6.46 -7.77
C GLY A 176 7.49 5.94 -6.34
N LYS A 177 6.69 6.42 -5.38
CA LYS A 177 6.62 5.79 -4.04
C LYS A 177 5.61 4.64 -4.03
N VAL A 178 5.96 3.56 -3.34
CA VAL A 178 5.15 2.35 -3.14
C VAL A 178 5.10 2.06 -1.66
N PHE A 179 3.93 1.62 -1.19
CA PHE A 179 3.79 1.02 0.13
C PHE A 179 4.40 -0.38 0.12
N ASN A 180 5.23 -0.68 1.12
CA ASN A 180 5.64 -2.05 1.41
C ASN A 180 5.16 -2.40 2.82
N LEU A 181 4.02 -3.10 2.87
CA LEU A 181 3.34 -3.51 4.11
C LEU A 181 3.96 -4.76 4.73
#